data_AF-A0A729XLC0-F1
#
_entry.id   AF-A0A729XLC0-F1
#
_cell.length_a   1.000
_cell.length_b   1.000
_cell.length_c   1.000
_cell.angle_alpha   90.00
_cell.angle_beta   90.00
_cell.angle_gamma   90.00
#
_symmetry.space_group_name_H-M   'P 1'
#
loop_
_entity.id
_entity.type
_entity.pdbx_description
1 polymer ?
#
loop_
_entity_poly.entity_id
_entity_poly.type
_entity_poly.pdbx_seq_one_letter_code
_entity_poly.pdbx_strand_id
1 'polypeptide(L)'
;IFIRGPKKGSGKPMQEDDFWNLAGRAGRWGKEFQGNVICVDTNNERIWNGTPPISKKNIKIIRATDSLHDEVNSIYEYIDSPHHYGMTRANPKLQGLLSYLCISHYLHDGLVFNPYIEKYNLENLDELDAKITEVLDLLSFPLEVVTRNPGISPILMQSLWNRFCDCDKDNLENLLLADPSSDDALSSYVAAFTRISDTMSIELGYNSKGAFVLALLVIKWMRGYPLARLISERIDYFKKKKKEYKEPSVIRNVMEDVERVARYQAPKLLSCYNDLLRYFYISEGRADLVEYIDDVGVFLELGVSIKTQISLISLGFSRTSAVMISEYITSDNLDELSCMQWINENSSLLDDLPALVKMEIYSIVNGIEL
;
A
#
# COMPACT_ATOMS: atom_id res chain seq x y z
N ILE A 1 7.46 -26.89 -14.44
CA ILE A 1 7.45 -25.59 -15.16
C ILE A 1 8.56 -25.62 -16.20
N PHE A 2 8.26 -25.26 -17.46
CA PHE A 2 9.28 -25.03 -18.49
C PHE A 2 9.47 -23.52 -18.68
N ILE A 3 10.72 -23.06 -18.71
CA ILE A 3 11.06 -21.63 -18.77
C ILE A 3 12.06 -21.41 -19.90
N ARG A 4 11.86 -20.34 -20.68
CA ARG A 4 12.72 -19.93 -21.78
C ARG A 4 12.88 -18.42 -21.78
N GLY A 5 14.05 -17.92 -21.39
CA GLY A 5 14.35 -16.47 -21.32
C GLY A 5 13.34 -15.69 -20.47
N PRO A 6 13.18 -16.01 -19.17
CA PRO A 6 12.16 -15.42 -18.32
C PRO A 6 12.38 -13.91 -18.17
N LYS A 7 11.28 -13.18 -18.15
CA LYS A 7 11.27 -11.72 -17.99
C LYS A 7 10.33 -11.34 -16.86
N LYS A 8 10.68 -10.30 -16.10
CA LYS A 8 9.83 -9.67 -15.07
C LYS A 8 9.23 -8.38 -15.62
N GLY A 9 7.93 -8.20 -15.40
CA GLY A 9 7.18 -7.03 -15.87
C GLY A 9 7.24 -6.82 -17.38
N SER A 10 7.46 -5.57 -17.81
CA SER A 10 7.51 -5.13 -19.20
C SER A 10 8.84 -5.44 -19.91
N GLY A 11 9.29 -6.70 -19.82
CA GLY A 11 10.34 -7.22 -20.68
C GLY A 11 11.77 -7.14 -20.14
N LYS A 12 11.95 -6.76 -18.86
CA LYS A 12 13.25 -6.84 -18.18
C LYS A 12 13.61 -8.31 -17.92
N PRO A 13 14.85 -8.76 -18.16
CA PRO A 13 15.28 -10.10 -17.78
C PRO A 13 15.02 -10.37 -16.31
N MET A 14 14.48 -11.56 -16.00
CA MET A 14 14.26 -11.99 -14.62
C MET A 14 15.61 -12.11 -13.92
N GLN A 15 15.71 -11.53 -12.72
CA GLN A 15 16.90 -11.62 -11.89
C GLN A 15 16.96 -12.98 -11.17
N GLU A 16 18.12 -13.32 -10.62
CA GLU A 16 18.36 -14.62 -9.98
C GLU A 16 17.43 -14.86 -8.77
N ASP A 17 17.16 -13.84 -7.98
CA ASP A 17 16.23 -13.86 -6.85
C ASP A 17 14.79 -14.14 -7.28
N ASP A 18 14.32 -13.48 -8.33
CA ASP A 18 13.00 -13.70 -8.91
C ASP A 18 12.85 -15.12 -9.47
N PHE A 19 13.92 -15.65 -10.07
CA PHE A 19 13.96 -17.02 -10.56
C PHE A 19 13.82 -18.03 -9.41
N TRP A 20 14.53 -17.84 -8.30
CA TRP A 20 14.42 -18.72 -7.13
C TRP A 20 13.08 -18.58 -6.41
N ASN A 21 12.47 -17.39 -6.38
CA ASN A 21 11.11 -17.18 -5.90
C ASN A 21 10.07 -17.94 -6.75
N LEU A 22 10.26 -17.97 -8.07
CA LEU A 22 9.42 -18.75 -8.97
C LEU A 22 9.64 -20.27 -8.77
N ALA A 23 10.89 -20.70 -8.68
CA ALA A 23 11.24 -22.11 -8.49
C ALA A 23 10.73 -22.65 -7.15
N GLY A 24 10.77 -21.86 -6.08
CA GLY A 24 10.19 -22.23 -4.79
C GLY A 24 8.67 -22.39 -4.80
N ARG A 25 7.99 -21.85 -5.82
CA ARG A 25 6.54 -22.02 -6.07
C ARG A 25 6.24 -23.10 -7.11
N ALA A 26 7.26 -23.78 -7.63
CA ALA A 26 7.07 -24.91 -8.52
C ALA A 26 6.62 -26.12 -7.68
N GLY A 27 5.39 -26.57 -7.87
CA GLY A 27 4.78 -27.66 -7.11
C GLY A 27 3.44 -27.23 -6.52
N ARG A 28 2.39 -28.05 -6.67
CA ARG A 28 1.09 -27.79 -6.02
C ARG A 28 1.03 -28.46 -4.64
N TRP A 29 0.85 -27.66 -3.59
CA TRP A 29 0.63 -28.14 -2.23
C TRP A 29 -0.47 -29.22 -2.22
N GLY A 30 -0.15 -30.38 -1.64
CA GLY A 30 -1.10 -31.47 -1.44
C GLY A 30 -1.35 -32.34 -2.68
N LYS A 31 -0.73 -32.01 -3.82
CA LYS A 31 -0.78 -32.85 -5.03
C LYS A 31 0.59 -33.36 -5.48
N GLU A 32 1.65 -32.57 -5.30
CA GLU A 32 2.97 -32.86 -5.84
C GLU A 32 4.01 -32.84 -4.72
N PHE A 33 4.80 -33.93 -4.59
CA PHE A 33 5.90 -34.03 -3.61
C PHE A 33 7.12 -33.17 -3.96
N GLN A 34 7.26 -32.80 -5.24
CA GLN A 34 8.32 -31.95 -5.76
C GLN A 34 7.82 -31.22 -7.02
N GLY A 35 8.31 -30.01 -7.27
CA GLY A 35 8.12 -29.33 -8.55
C GLY A 35 9.45 -29.12 -9.27
N ASN A 36 9.43 -29.36 -10.57
CA ASN A 36 10.60 -29.20 -11.43
C ASN A 36 10.53 -27.88 -12.20
N VAL A 37 11.65 -27.18 -12.30
CA VAL A 37 11.83 -26.05 -13.24
C VAL A 37 12.86 -26.46 -14.29
N ILE A 38 12.44 -26.47 -15.56
CA ILE A 38 13.28 -26.88 -16.69
C ILE A 38 13.57 -25.64 -17.53
N CYS A 39 14.84 -25.25 -17.61
CA CYS A 39 15.30 -24.15 -18.45
C CYS A 39 15.58 -24.65 -19.88
N VAL A 40 14.99 -24.00 -20.87
CA VAL A 40 15.06 -24.38 -22.29
C VAL A 40 15.90 -23.37 -23.06
N ASP A 41 16.69 -23.84 -24.03
CA ASP A 41 17.57 -23.04 -24.89
C ASP A 41 18.63 -22.22 -24.11
N THR A 42 19.13 -22.76 -22.99
CA THR A 42 20.08 -22.08 -22.09
C THR A 42 21.38 -21.63 -22.77
N ASN A 43 21.75 -22.27 -23.87
CA ASN A 43 22.95 -21.96 -24.65
C ASN A 43 22.73 -20.85 -25.69
N ASN A 44 21.51 -20.29 -25.79
CA ASN A 44 21.19 -19.23 -26.73
C ASN A 44 21.19 -17.86 -26.05
N GLU A 45 22.29 -17.13 -26.21
CA GLU A 45 22.51 -15.79 -25.62
C GLU A 45 21.53 -14.72 -26.14
N ARG A 46 20.83 -14.96 -27.26
CA ARG A 46 19.77 -14.04 -27.72
C ARG A 46 18.47 -14.20 -26.94
N ILE A 47 18.28 -15.35 -26.31
CA ILE A 47 17.08 -15.70 -25.52
C ILE A 47 17.35 -15.44 -24.04
N TRP A 48 18.54 -15.81 -23.58
CA TRP A 48 18.97 -15.65 -22.21
C TRP A 48 20.03 -14.57 -22.10
N ASN A 49 19.78 -13.56 -21.27
CA ASN A 49 20.75 -12.51 -20.95
C ASN A 49 21.73 -13.01 -19.88
N GLY A 50 22.50 -14.05 -20.20
CA GLY A 50 23.37 -14.78 -19.28
C GLY A 50 22.91 -16.22 -19.02
N THR A 51 23.67 -16.98 -18.24
CA THR A 51 23.27 -18.34 -17.88
C THR A 51 22.12 -18.34 -16.87
N PRO A 52 21.16 -19.28 -16.97
CA PRO A 52 20.16 -19.44 -15.92
C PRO A 52 20.83 -19.69 -14.57
N PRO A 53 20.25 -19.20 -13.45
CA PRO A 53 20.80 -19.46 -12.12
C PRO A 53 20.90 -20.96 -11.84
N ILE A 54 22.11 -21.42 -11.51
CA ILE A 54 22.40 -22.85 -11.28
C ILE A 54 22.40 -23.18 -9.79
N SER A 55 22.71 -22.20 -8.94
CA SER A 55 22.86 -22.37 -7.49
C SER A 55 22.33 -21.17 -6.74
N LYS A 56 21.65 -21.38 -5.62
CA LYS A 56 21.16 -20.28 -4.78
C LYS A 56 22.34 -19.57 -4.10
N LYS A 57 22.51 -18.27 -4.37
CA LYS A 57 23.50 -17.42 -3.68
C LYS A 57 22.85 -16.62 -2.55
N ASN A 58 23.61 -16.34 -1.50
CA ASN A 58 23.19 -15.42 -0.45
C ASN A 58 23.14 -13.99 -1.01
N ILE A 59 22.01 -13.31 -0.81
CA ILE A 59 21.80 -11.93 -1.27
C ILE A 59 22.08 -11.00 -0.10
N LYS A 60 22.98 -10.03 -0.29
CA LYS A 60 23.20 -8.96 0.69
C LYS A 60 22.09 -7.93 0.53
N ILE A 61 21.27 -7.77 1.56
CA ILE A 61 20.26 -6.71 1.62
C ILE A 61 20.97 -5.40 1.95
N ILE A 62 20.79 -4.39 1.10
CA ILE A 62 21.30 -3.03 1.30
C ILE A 62 20.10 -2.14 1.67
N ARG A 63 20.21 -1.39 2.77
CA ARG A 63 19.16 -0.47 3.21
C ARG A 63 19.32 0.85 2.50
N ALA A 64 18.21 1.57 2.27
CA ALA A 64 18.27 2.91 1.70
C ALA A 64 19.11 3.87 2.57
N THR A 65 19.07 3.71 3.89
CA THR A 65 19.86 4.48 4.84
C THR A 65 21.36 4.20 4.74
N ASP A 66 21.79 3.07 4.17
CA ASP A 66 23.21 2.75 4.05
C ASP A 66 23.92 3.69 3.08
N SER A 67 23.18 4.33 2.15
CA SER A 67 23.70 5.37 1.26
C SER A 67 23.52 6.80 1.79
N LEU A 68 23.19 6.98 3.08
CA LEU A 68 22.94 8.31 3.65
C LEU A 68 24.16 9.23 3.53
N HIS A 69 25.37 8.68 3.72
CA HIS A 69 26.62 9.42 3.51
C HIS A 69 26.71 10.01 2.10
N ASP A 70 26.44 9.19 1.08
CA ASP A 70 26.54 9.59 -0.32
C ASP A 70 25.45 10.59 -0.74
N GLU A 71 24.31 10.59 -0.04
CA GLU A 71 23.12 11.38 -0.39
C GLU A 71 22.95 12.62 0.50
N VAL A 72 23.83 12.85 1.49
CA VAL A 72 23.66 13.94 2.48
C VAL A 72 23.59 15.33 1.81
N ASN A 73 24.42 15.58 0.79
CA ASN A 73 24.37 16.83 0.03
C ASN A 73 23.03 17.00 -0.69
N SER A 74 22.48 15.93 -1.25
CA SER A 74 21.15 15.96 -1.87
C SER A 74 20.03 16.17 -0.85
N ILE A 75 20.23 15.83 0.43
CA ILE A 75 19.30 16.17 1.51
C ILE A 75 19.34 17.68 1.82
N TYR A 76 20.53 18.29 1.90
CA TYR A 76 20.63 19.76 2.04
C TYR A 76 19.96 20.48 0.86
N GLU A 77 20.29 20.08 -0.37
CA GLU A 77 19.64 20.62 -1.58
C GLU A 77 18.13 20.42 -1.56
N TYR A 78 17.66 19.29 -1.04
CA TYR A 78 16.25 19.01 -0.91
C TYR A 78 15.57 19.94 0.09
N ILE A 79 16.15 20.14 1.28
CA ILE A 79 15.60 21.01 2.34
C ILE A 79 15.53 22.47 1.87
N ASP A 80 16.57 22.96 1.19
CA ASP A 80 16.66 24.36 0.78
C ASP A 80 15.88 24.66 -0.53
N SER A 81 15.36 23.64 -1.22
CA SER A 81 14.71 23.77 -2.52
C SER A 81 13.22 24.11 -2.40
N PRO A 82 12.66 25.05 -3.17
CA PRO A 82 11.20 25.23 -3.22
C PRO A 82 10.48 24.12 -4.01
N HIS A 83 11.21 23.19 -4.64
CA HIS A 83 10.69 22.20 -5.59
C HIS A 83 10.78 20.76 -5.07
N HIS A 84 10.55 20.56 -3.77
CA HIS A 84 10.57 19.25 -3.08
C HIS A 84 9.85 18.14 -3.85
N TYR A 85 8.67 18.43 -4.41
CA TYR A 85 7.88 17.43 -5.11
C TYR A 85 8.57 16.92 -6.39
N GLY A 86 9.12 17.83 -7.19
CA GLY A 86 9.87 17.49 -8.40
C GLY A 86 11.14 16.69 -8.09
N MET A 87 11.86 17.08 -7.03
CA MET A 87 13.05 16.36 -6.58
C MET A 87 12.73 14.95 -6.08
N THR A 88 11.63 14.79 -5.33
CA THR A 88 11.16 13.47 -4.87
C THR A 88 10.84 12.55 -6.05
N ARG A 89 10.29 13.08 -7.14
CA ARG A 89 10.03 12.28 -8.35
C ARG A 89 11.32 11.86 -9.06
N ALA A 90 12.34 12.70 -9.05
CA ALA A 90 13.65 12.38 -9.64
C ALA A 90 14.44 11.38 -8.78
N ASN A 91 14.41 11.54 -7.46
CA ASN A 91 15.05 10.65 -6.49
C ASN A 91 14.09 10.33 -5.33
N PRO A 92 13.30 9.24 -5.44
CA PRO A 92 12.34 8.85 -4.40
C PRO A 92 12.95 8.54 -3.02
N LYS A 93 14.27 8.29 -2.95
CA LYS A 93 14.95 8.00 -1.69
C LYS A 93 14.98 9.21 -0.76
N LEU A 94 15.03 10.44 -1.30
CA LEU A 94 15.14 11.68 -0.52
C LEU A 94 14.01 11.81 0.50
N GLN A 95 12.78 11.47 0.08
CA GLN A 95 11.61 11.48 0.95
C GLN A 95 11.79 10.54 2.16
N GLY A 96 12.31 9.34 1.91
CA GLY A 96 12.53 8.34 2.94
C GLY A 96 13.69 8.69 3.87
N LEU A 97 14.76 9.23 3.34
CA LEU A 97 15.94 9.66 4.11
C LEU A 97 15.62 10.86 5.00
N LEU A 98 14.96 11.90 4.47
CA LEU A 98 14.55 13.04 5.30
C LEU A 98 13.58 12.62 6.40
N SER A 99 12.56 11.81 6.05
CA SER A 99 11.62 11.25 7.04
C SER A 99 12.36 10.50 8.15
N TYR A 100 13.33 9.64 7.79
CA TYR A 100 14.16 8.93 8.74
C TYR A 100 14.96 9.87 9.65
N LEU A 101 15.60 10.90 9.08
CA LEU A 101 16.37 11.88 9.83
C LEU A 101 15.51 12.69 10.82
N CYS A 102 14.33 13.15 10.40
CA CYS A 102 13.40 13.86 11.28
C CYS A 102 12.89 12.98 12.43
N ILE A 103 12.52 11.72 12.15
CA ILE A 103 12.11 10.76 13.18
C ILE A 103 13.27 10.44 14.13
N SER A 104 14.47 10.25 13.58
CA SER A 104 15.69 10.01 14.32
C SER A 104 16.01 11.17 15.27
N HIS A 105 15.92 12.41 14.78
CA HIS A 105 16.13 13.61 15.58
C HIS A 105 15.12 13.65 16.73
N TYR A 106 13.83 13.47 16.45
CA TYR A 106 12.77 13.50 17.46
C TYR A 106 12.93 12.45 18.57
N LEU A 107 13.23 11.20 18.20
CA LEU A 107 13.32 10.10 19.16
C LEU A 107 14.55 10.18 20.08
N HIS A 108 15.54 10.98 19.71
CA HIS A 108 16.82 11.08 20.42
C HIS A 108 17.13 12.50 20.90
N ASP A 109 16.17 13.43 20.83
CA ASP A 109 16.35 14.84 21.19
C ASP A 109 17.50 15.53 20.43
N GLY A 110 17.71 15.13 19.16
CA GLY A 110 18.80 15.57 18.30
C GLY A 110 19.53 14.41 17.63
N LEU A 111 19.99 14.61 16.39
CA LEU A 111 20.81 13.64 15.68
C LEU A 111 22.14 13.39 16.39
N VAL A 112 22.73 14.43 16.98
CA VAL A 112 24.02 14.36 17.69
C VAL A 112 23.96 13.37 18.86
N PHE A 113 22.78 13.25 19.49
CA PHE A 113 22.56 12.33 20.61
C PHE A 113 22.10 10.93 20.16
N ASN A 114 21.88 10.71 18.86
CA ASN A 114 21.49 9.41 18.36
C ASN A 114 22.71 8.46 18.24
N PRO A 115 22.81 7.39 19.06
CA PRO A 115 23.94 6.46 19.02
C PRO A 115 24.04 5.65 17.71
N TYR A 116 22.98 5.62 16.91
CA TYR A 116 22.94 4.88 15.65
C TYR A 116 23.32 5.73 14.43
N ILE A 117 23.50 7.05 14.57
CA ILE A 117 23.83 7.94 13.45
C ILE A 117 25.31 7.84 13.07
N GLU A 118 26.18 7.53 14.04
CA GLU A 118 27.64 7.52 13.91
C GLU A 118 28.11 6.56 12.81
N LYS A 119 27.40 5.45 12.62
CA LYS A 119 27.70 4.43 11.59
C LYS A 119 27.62 4.97 10.15
N TYR A 120 26.93 6.08 9.93
CA TYR A 120 26.81 6.70 8.61
C TYR A 120 27.97 7.66 8.30
N ASN A 121 28.85 7.94 9.28
CA ASN A 121 30.04 8.77 9.11
C ASN A 121 29.74 10.10 8.40
N LEU A 122 28.70 10.81 8.85
CA LEU A 122 28.27 12.07 8.26
C LEU A 122 29.22 13.19 8.67
N GLU A 123 29.66 13.99 7.71
CA GLU A 123 30.36 15.25 7.97
C GLU A 123 29.34 16.32 8.42
N ASN A 124 29.77 17.25 9.28
CA ASN A 124 28.95 18.38 9.77
C ASN A 124 27.59 17.98 10.37
N LEU A 125 27.55 16.95 11.22
CA LEU A 125 26.32 16.48 11.85
C LEU A 125 25.55 17.58 12.58
N ASP A 126 26.24 18.51 13.25
CA ASP A 126 25.62 19.65 13.94
C ASP A 126 24.85 20.58 12.98
N GLU A 127 25.38 20.80 11.77
CA GLU A 127 24.73 21.61 10.74
C GLU A 127 23.49 20.91 10.19
N LEU A 128 23.57 19.60 9.96
CA LEU A 128 22.43 18.81 9.53
C LEU A 128 21.33 18.79 10.59
N ASP A 129 21.72 18.67 11.87
CA ASP A 129 20.81 18.66 13.00
C ASP A 129 20.06 19.99 13.15
N ALA A 130 20.77 21.11 12.98
CA ALA A 130 20.18 22.45 12.96
C ALA A 130 19.18 22.59 11.80
N LYS A 131 19.53 22.13 10.59
CA LYS A 131 18.62 22.15 9.43
C LYS A 131 17.36 21.30 9.63
N ILE A 132 17.49 20.15 10.28
CA ILE A 132 16.33 19.33 10.62
C ILE A 132 15.46 20.04 11.64
N THR A 133 16.06 20.68 12.65
CA THR A 133 15.32 21.49 13.63
C THR A 133 14.51 22.59 12.94
N GLU A 134 15.10 23.32 11.99
CA GLU A 134 14.40 24.33 11.18
C GLU A 134 13.20 23.72 10.42
N VAL A 135 13.35 22.54 9.81
CA VAL A 135 12.25 21.85 9.13
C VAL A 135 11.12 21.49 10.10
N LEU A 136 11.48 21.00 11.29
CA LEU A 136 10.52 20.58 12.31
C LEU A 136 9.75 21.77 12.91
N ASP A 137 10.44 22.89 13.15
CA ASP A 137 9.84 24.12 13.69
C ASP A 137 8.82 24.76 12.72
N LEU A 138 8.93 24.48 11.42
CA LEU A 138 8.01 24.98 10.40
C LEU A 138 6.73 24.13 10.25
N LEU A 139 6.65 22.97 10.90
CA LEU A 139 5.48 22.10 10.80
C LEU A 139 4.29 22.68 11.58
N SER A 140 3.12 22.69 10.94
CA SER A 140 1.86 23.13 11.56
C SER A 140 1.13 22.03 12.31
N PHE A 141 1.73 20.83 12.38
CA PHE A 141 1.18 19.65 13.03
C PHE A 141 2.24 18.99 13.92
N PRO A 142 1.81 18.22 14.94
CA PRO A 142 2.74 17.60 15.87
C PRO A 142 3.65 16.55 15.22
N LEU A 143 4.86 16.39 15.77
CA LEU A 143 5.89 15.52 15.21
C LEU A 143 5.51 14.02 15.30
N GLU A 144 4.58 13.68 16.20
CA GLU A 144 3.97 12.36 16.28
C GLU A 144 3.34 11.93 14.93
N VAL A 145 2.80 12.87 14.14
CA VAL A 145 2.26 12.59 12.81
C VAL A 145 3.34 12.07 11.86
N VAL A 146 4.55 12.64 11.92
CA VAL A 146 5.69 12.19 11.10
C VAL A 146 6.11 10.78 11.53
N THR A 147 6.17 10.52 12.84
CA THR A 147 6.57 9.18 13.35
C THR A 147 5.60 8.07 12.94
N ARG A 148 4.31 8.39 12.83
CA ARG A 148 3.27 7.47 12.35
C ARG A 148 3.32 7.24 10.83
N ASN A 149 3.99 8.12 10.09
CA ASN A 149 4.03 8.11 8.63
C ASN A 149 5.47 7.99 8.09
N PRO A 150 6.22 6.93 8.47
CA PRO A 150 7.60 6.77 8.06
C PRO A 150 7.73 6.62 6.54
N GLY A 151 8.77 7.23 6.00
CA GLY A 151 9.03 7.22 4.56
C GLY A 151 8.21 8.25 3.79
N ILE A 152 7.55 9.19 4.48
CA ILE A 152 6.94 10.39 3.90
C ILE A 152 7.67 11.63 4.42
N SER A 153 8.04 12.52 3.50
CA SER A 153 8.76 13.77 3.80
C SER A 153 7.85 14.70 4.61
N PRO A 154 8.31 15.18 5.78
CA PRO A 154 7.57 16.17 6.58
C PRO A 154 7.24 17.44 5.80
N ILE A 155 8.12 17.84 4.87
CA ILE A 155 7.90 19.04 4.03
C ILE A 155 6.73 18.83 3.05
N LEU A 156 6.60 17.62 2.48
CA LEU A 156 5.46 17.28 1.63
C LEU A 156 4.18 17.11 2.45
N MET A 157 4.27 16.62 3.69
CA MET A 157 3.15 16.60 4.64
C MET A 157 2.66 18.02 4.95
N GLN A 158 3.57 18.97 5.16
CA GLN A 158 3.23 20.39 5.32
C GLN A 158 2.58 20.96 4.05
N SER A 159 3.00 20.52 2.87
CA SER A 159 2.36 20.92 1.61
C SER A 159 0.91 20.43 1.53
N LEU A 160 0.63 19.20 1.99
CA LEU A 160 -0.75 18.68 2.08
C LEU A 160 -1.56 19.41 3.16
N TRP A 161 -0.95 19.71 4.31
CA TRP A 161 -1.57 20.53 5.35
C TRP A 161 -2.02 21.89 4.82
N ASN A 162 -1.12 22.61 4.13
CA ASN A 162 -1.44 23.89 3.50
C ASN A 162 -2.59 23.74 2.48
N ARG A 163 -2.63 22.63 1.74
CA ARG A 163 -3.72 22.32 0.81
C ARG A 163 -5.07 22.13 1.51
N PHE A 164 -5.09 21.68 2.77
CA PHE A 164 -6.29 21.67 3.60
C PHE A 164 -6.69 23.08 4.04
N CYS A 165 -5.73 23.92 4.45
CA CYS A 165 -5.98 25.32 4.78
C CYS A 165 -6.59 26.12 3.63
N ASP A 166 -6.25 25.78 2.37
CA ASP A 166 -6.80 26.41 1.17
C ASP A 166 -8.25 25.97 0.85
N CYS A 167 -8.81 25.01 1.58
CA CYS A 167 -10.18 24.56 1.37
C CYS A 167 -11.20 25.51 2.02
N ASP A 168 -12.43 25.46 1.52
CA ASP A 168 -13.52 26.26 2.06
C ASP A 168 -13.83 25.87 3.52
N LYS A 169 -13.67 26.83 4.44
CA LYS A 169 -13.85 26.63 5.89
C LYS A 169 -15.29 26.31 6.27
N ASP A 170 -16.26 26.69 5.44
CA ASP A 170 -17.67 26.40 5.68
C ASP A 170 -18.05 24.96 5.28
N ASN A 171 -17.17 24.25 4.55
CA ASN A 171 -17.44 22.92 4.00
C ASN A 171 -16.30 21.92 4.26
N LEU A 172 -15.75 21.94 5.48
CA LEU A 172 -14.61 21.11 5.89
C LEU A 172 -14.91 19.59 5.88
N GLU A 173 -16.17 19.20 5.94
CA GLU A 173 -16.63 17.81 5.76
C GLU A 173 -16.25 17.22 4.39
N ASN A 174 -16.04 18.05 3.37
CA ASN A 174 -15.59 17.61 2.03
C ASN A 174 -14.13 17.11 1.99
N LEU A 175 -13.41 17.20 3.12
CA LEU A 175 -12.11 16.57 3.29
C LEU A 175 -12.21 15.11 3.74
N LEU A 176 -13.34 14.68 4.31
CA LEU A 176 -13.55 13.30 4.75
C LEU A 176 -13.55 12.33 3.57
N LEU A 177 -13.07 11.12 3.82
CA LEU A 177 -13.28 9.98 2.95
C LEU A 177 -14.62 9.36 3.33
N ALA A 178 -15.53 9.24 2.37
CA ALA A 178 -16.81 8.60 2.63
C ALA A 178 -16.64 7.07 2.78
N ASP A 179 -17.59 6.41 3.46
CA ASP A 179 -17.61 4.96 3.57
C ASP A 179 -17.47 4.31 2.17
N PRO A 180 -16.60 3.30 1.97
CA PRO A 180 -16.36 2.75 0.63
C PRO A 180 -17.61 2.25 -0.05
N SER A 181 -18.66 1.85 0.67
CA SER A 181 -19.93 1.34 0.14
C SER A 181 -20.93 2.45 -0.24
N SER A 182 -20.69 3.70 0.16
CA SER A 182 -21.58 4.83 -0.14
C SER A 182 -21.56 5.24 -1.63
N ASP A 183 -22.55 6.04 -2.02
CA ASP A 183 -22.66 6.59 -3.38
C ASP A 183 -21.64 7.71 -3.65
N ASP A 184 -21.25 8.45 -2.63
CA ASP A 184 -20.29 9.57 -2.68
C ASP A 184 -18.83 9.14 -2.48
N ALA A 185 -18.57 7.86 -2.18
CA ALA A 185 -17.23 7.28 -2.04
C ALA A 185 -16.32 7.64 -3.21
N LEU A 186 -16.79 7.49 -4.45
CA LEU A 186 -15.91 7.76 -5.60
C LEU A 186 -15.48 9.23 -5.68
N SER A 187 -16.40 10.17 -5.42
CA SER A 187 -16.07 11.59 -5.43
C SER A 187 -15.11 11.98 -4.31
N SER A 188 -15.32 11.50 -3.08
CA SER A 188 -14.47 11.84 -1.93
C SER A 188 -13.05 11.30 -2.11
N TYR A 189 -12.89 10.04 -2.55
CA TYR A 189 -11.57 9.46 -2.81
C TYR A 189 -10.86 10.13 -3.99
N VAL A 190 -11.58 10.51 -5.05
CA VAL A 190 -10.97 11.27 -6.16
C VAL A 190 -10.48 12.64 -5.69
N ALA A 191 -11.23 13.32 -4.83
CA ALA A 191 -10.82 14.60 -4.25
C ALA A 191 -9.55 14.42 -3.39
N ALA A 192 -9.53 13.43 -2.50
CA ALA A 192 -8.35 13.13 -1.68
C ALA A 192 -7.12 12.76 -2.53
N PHE A 193 -7.29 11.89 -3.53
CA PHE A 193 -6.21 11.48 -4.44
C PHE A 193 -5.65 12.68 -5.20
N THR A 194 -6.51 13.61 -5.60
CA THR A 194 -6.10 14.84 -6.28
C THR A 194 -5.28 15.71 -5.33
N ARG A 195 -5.75 15.96 -4.10
CA ARG A 195 -4.99 16.73 -3.09
C ARG A 195 -3.60 16.11 -2.81
N ILE A 196 -3.53 14.79 -2.69
CA ILE A 196 -2.27 14.04 -2.52
C ILE A 196 -1.38 14.16 -3.77
N SER A 197 -1.96 14.08 -4.96
CA SER A 197 -1.21 14.16 -6.22
C SER A 197 -0.69 15.57 -6.52
N ASP A 198 -1.37 16.59 -6.03
CA ASP A 198 -0.95 17.99 -6.14
C ASP A 198 0.22 18.32 -5.21
N THR A 199 0.40 17.57 -4.11
CA THR A 199 1.30 17.96 -3.00
C THR A 199 2.40 16.95 -2.69
N MET A 200 2.11 15.64 -2.73
CA MET A 200 2.98 14.61 -2.14
C MET A 200 3.41 13.54 -3.15
N SER A 201 2.47 12.99 -3.94
CA SER A 201 2.75 11.81 -4.78
C SER A 201 1.74 11.62 -5.90
N ILE A 202 2.24 11.48 -7.14
CA ILE A 202 1.41 11.14 -8.32
C ILE A 202 1.03 9.65 -8.39
N GLU A 203 1.47 8.82 -7.45
CA GLU A 203 1.24 7.37 -7.50
C GLU A 203 -0.25 7.01 -7.39
N LEU A 204 -1.07 7.92 -6.84
CA LEU A 204 -2.53 7.82 -6.80
C LEU A 204 -3.23 8.44 -8.01
N GLY A 205 -2.47 8.92 -9.00
CA GLY A 205 -2.98 9.39 -10.28
C GLY A 205 -2.44 10.76 -10.66
N TYR A 206 -1.65 10.82 -11.73
CA TYR A 206 -1.01 12.07 -12.20
C TYR A 206 -1.98 13.17 -12.66
N ASN A 207 -3.26 12.86 -12.87
CA ASN A 207 -4.31 13.79 -13.23
C ASN A 207 -5.68 13.28 -12.75
N SER A 208 -6.72 14.10 -12.90
CA SER A 208 -8.08 13.76 -12.49
C SER A 208 -8.61 12.44 -13.08
N LYS A 209 -8.26 12.11 -14.33
CA LYS A 209 -8.65 10.83 -14.96
C LYS A 209 -7.91 9.64 -14.34
N GLY A 210 -6.62 9.80 -14.04
CA GLY A 210 -5.81 8.81 -13.35
C GLY A 210 -6.31 8.57 -11.92
N ALA A 211 -6.54 9.66 -11.19
CA ALA A 211 -7.12 9.63 -9.84
C ALA A 211 -8.47 8.91 -9.84
N PHE A 212 -9.35 9.21 -10.79
CA PHE A 212 -10.62 8.50 -10.97
C PHE A 212 -10.44 6.99 -11.16
N VAL A 213 -9.53 6.57 -12.06
CA VAL A 213 -9.33 5.16 -12.35
C VAL A 213 -8.78 4.39 -11.15
N LEU A 214 -7.86 5.00 -10.40
CA LEU A 214 -7.22 4.38 -9.24
C LEU A 214 -8.13 4.43 -8.00
N ALA A 215 -8.87 5.52 -7.77
CA ALA A 215 -9.88 5.60 -6.71
C ALA A 215 -10.96 4.53 -6.89
N LEU A 216 -11.43 4.33 -8.13
CA LEU A 216 -12.40 3.28 -8.43
C LEU A 216 -11.85 1.87 -8.14
N LEU A 217 -10.57 1.62 -8.44
CA LEU A 217 -9.91 0.35 -8.12
C LEU A 217 -9.84 0.15 -6.61
N VAL A 218 -9.40 1.19 -5.89
CA VAL A 218 -9.22 1.19 -4.44
C VAL A 218 -10.55 0.95 -3.71
N ILE A 219 -11.62 1.65 -4.10
CA ILE A 219 -12.96 1.45 -3.53
C ILE A 219 -13.44 0.03 -3.76
N LYS A 220 -13.32 -0.50 -4.99
CA LYS A 220 -13.72 -1.89 -5.27
C LYS A 220 -12.90 -2.90 -4.49
N TRP A 221 -11.61 -2.63 -4.29
CA TRP A 221 -10.75 -3.44 -3.45
C TRP A 221 -11.30 -3.49 -2.02
N MET A 222 -11.61 -2.35 -1.40
CA MET A 222 -12.21 -2.26 -0.05
C MET A 222 -13.64 -2.76 0.04
N ARG A 223 -14.37 -2.90 -1.08
CA ARG A 223 -15.68 -3.56 -1.12
C ARG A 223 -15.59 -5.10 -1.21
N GLY A 224 -14.40 -5.69 -1.01
CA GLY A 224 -14.25 -7.14 -1.07
C GLY A 224 -14.20 -7.74 -2.48
N TYR A 225 -14.13 -6.92 -3.55
CA TYR A 225 -14.21 -7.48 -4.91
C TYR A 225 -13.03 -8.43 -5.16
N PRO A 226 -13.27 -9.64 -5.70
CA PRO A 226 -12.20 -10.57 -6.00
C PRO A 226 -11.39 -10.08 -7.20
N LEU A 227 -10.10 -10.41 -7.24
CA LEU A 227 -9.19 -10.03 -8.32
C LEU A 227 -9.73 -10.45 -9.70
N ALA A 228 -10.33 -11.64 -9.80
CA ALA A 228 -10.97 -12.12 -11.02
C ALA A 228 -12.09 -11.17 -11.51
N ARG A 229 -12.90 -10.61 -10.59
CA ARG A 229 -13.93 -9.64 -10.93
C ARG A 229 -13.32 -8.32 -11.39
N LEU A 230 -12.30 -7.81 -10.70
CA LEU A 230 -11.59 -6.58 -11.10
C LEU A 230 -11.02 -6.69 -12.53
N ILE A 231 -10.44 -7.85 -12.85
CA ILE A 231 -9.92 -8.17 -14.18
C ILE A 231 -11.05 -8.19 -15.23
N SER A 232 -12.11 -8.97 -14.97
CA SER A 232 -13.24 -9.11 -15.89
C SER A 232 -13.91 -7.77 -16.18
N GLU A 233 -14.15 -6.95 -15.16
CA GLU A 233 -14.74 -5.61 -15.34
C GLU A 233 -13.84 -4.69 -16.18
N ARG A 234 -12.51 -4.79 -16.04
CA ARG A 234 -11.57 -4.02 -16.86
C ARG A 234 -11.58 -4.47 -18.32
N ILE A 235 -11.65 -5.78 -18.56
CA ILE A 235 -11.78 -6.36 -19.91
C ILE A 235 -13.09 -5.89 -20.56
N ASP A 236 -14.20 -5.96 -19.82
CA ASP A 236 -15.51 -5.53 -20.32
C ASP A 236 -15.56 -4.03 -20.62
N TYR A 237 -14.88 -3.21 -19.83
CA TYR A 237 -14.71 -1.79 -20.14
C TYR A 237 -14.01 -1.57 -21.49
N PHE A 238 -12.91 -2.29 -21.76
CA PHE A 238 -12.21 -2.18 -23.04
C PHE A 238 -13.06 -2.68 -24.22
N LYS A 239 -13.79 -3.79 -24.04
CA LYS A 239 -14.76 -4.30 -25.03
C LYS A 239 -15.83 -3.26 -25.35
N LYS A 240 -16.48 -2.69 -24.32
CA LYS A 240 -17.52 -1.65 -24.47
C LYS A 240 -17.00 -0.40 -25.17
N LYS A 241 -15.75 -0.01 -24.92
CA LYS A 241 -15.10 1.15 -25.56
C LYS A 241 -14.47 0.84 -26.92
N LYS A 242 -14.60 -0.39 -27.45
CA LYS A 242 -14.01 -0.85 -28.71
C LYS A 242 -12.51 -0.52 -28.82
N LYS A 243 -11.79 -0.58 -27.70
CA LYS A 243 -10.33 -0.39 -27.67
C LYS A 243 -9.65 -1.71 -27.99
N GLU A 244 -8.58 -1.68 -28.78
CA GLU A 244 -7.72 -2.86 -28.93
C GLU A 244 -6.94 -3.09 -27.63
N TYR A 245 -6.93 -4.34 -27.16
CA TYR A 245 -6.15 -4.73 -25.98
C TYR A 245 -5.70 -6.18 -26.12
N LYS A 246 -4.62 -6.51 -25.40
CA LYS A 246 -4.17 -7.89 -25.20
C LYS A 246 -4.60 -8.33 -23.82
N GLU A 247 -5.47 -9.34 -23.74
CA GLU A 247 -6.01 -9.83 -22.47
C GLU A 247 -4.93 -10.16 -21.43
N PRO A 248 -3.82 -10.86 -21.77
CA PRO A 248 -2.73 -11.10 -20.81
C PRO A 248 -2.07 -9.82 -20.28
N SER A 249 -2.06 -8.73 -21.06
CA SER A 249 -1.55 -7.45 -20.59
C SER A 249 -2.53 -6.77 -19.65
N VAL A 250 -3.84 -6.85 -19.92
CA VAL A 250 -4.88 -6.31 -19.01
C VAL A 250 -4.83 -7.01 -17.66
N ILE A 251 -4.74 -8.35 -17.65
CA ILE A 251 -4.62 -9.15 -16.42
C ILE A 251 -3.42 -8.68 -15.60
N ARG A 252 -2.23 -8.62 -16.22
CA ARG A 252 -1.00 -8.21 -15.53
C ARG A 252 -1.08 -6.78 -14.99
N ASN A 253 -1.63 -5.85 -15.77
CA ASN A 253 -1.76 -4.46 -15.33
C ASN A 253 -2.73 -4.32 -14.14
N VAL A 254 -3.85 -5.04 -14.14
CA VAL A 254 -4.78 -5.01 -12.99
C VAL A 254 -4.14 -5.62 -11.75
N MET A 255 -3.41 -6.73 -11.89
CA MET A 255 -2.64 -7.31 -10.78
C MET A 255 -1.60 -6.33 -10.24
N GLU A 256 -0.83 -5.69 -11.13
CA GLU A 256 0.16 -4.68 -10.77
C GLU A 256 -0.46 -3.47 -10.07
N ASP A 257 -1.60 -2.97 -10.56
CA ASP A 257 -2.31 -1.85 -9.93
C ASP A 257 -2.85 -2.25 -8.54
N VAL A 258 -3.33 -3.48 -8.34
CA VAL A 258 -3.77 -3.94 -7.01
C VAL A 258 -2.59 -3.99 -6.03
N GLU A 259 -1.47 -4.61 -6.42
CA GLU A 259 -0.30 -4.71 -5.52
C GLU A 259 0.34 -3.34 -5.26
N ARG A 260 0.55 -2.54 -6.30
CA ARG A 260 1.23 -1.25 -6.18
C ARG A 260 0.33 -0.19 -5.56
N VAL A 261 -0.92 -0.08 -5.99
CA VAL A 261 -1.80 1.02 -5.58
C VAL A 261 -2.63 0.61 -4.38
N ALA A 262 -3.50 -0.39 -4.51
CA ALA A 262 -4.46 -0.73 -3.46
C ALA A 262 -3.81 -1.29 -2.19
N ARG A 263 -2.71 -2.03 -2.32
CA ARG A 263 -2.01 -2.67 -1.18
C ARG A 263 -0.79 -1.93 -0.65
N TYR A 264 -0.32 -0.89 -1.35
CA TYR A 264 0.90 -0.19 -0.93
C TYR A 264 0.75 1.33 -0.94
N GLN A 265 0.56 1.95 -2.11
CA GLN A 265 0.52 3.42 -2.19
C GLN A 265 -0.70 4.02 -1.51
N ALA A 266 -1.89 3.45 -1.70
CA ALA A 266 -3.12 3.94 -1.08
C ALA A 266 -3.09 3.81 0.45
N PRO A 267 -2.75 2.65 1.07
CA PRO A 267 -2.63 2.55 2.52
C PRO A 267 -1.65 3.59 3.08
N LYS A 268 -0.46 3.70 2.48
CA LYS A 268 0.58 4.64 2.93
C LYS A 268 0.10 6.09 2.87
N LEU A 269 -0.43 6.53 1.73
CA LEU A 269 -0.74 7.94 1.49
C LEU A 269 -2.08 8.37 2.12
N LEU A 270 -3.09 7.49 2.15
CA LEU A 270 -4.37 7.80 2.81
C LEU A 270 -4.28 7.74 4.33
N SER A 271 -3.44 6.86 4.90
CA SER A 271 -3.18 6.90 6.36
C SER A 271 -2.53 8.22 6.76
N CYS A 272 -1.54 8.69 5.99
CA CYS A 272 -0.94 10.00 6.20
C CYS A 272 -1.93 11.15 6.03
N TYR A 273 -2.80 11.07 5.01
CA TYR A 273 -3.88 12.03 4.80
C TYR A 273 -4.80 12.10 6.02
N ASN A 274 -5.26 10.95 6.52
CA ASN A 274 -6.14 10.86 7.69
C ASN A 274 -5.45 11.35 8.96
N ASP A 275 -4.18 10.99 9.18
CA ASP A 275 -3.41 11.45 10.34
C ASP A 275 -3.26 12.97 10.35
N LEU A 276 -2.91 13.58 9.21
CA LEU A 276 -2.86 15.04 9.09
C LEU A 276 -4.25 15.67 9.27
N LEU A 277 -5.28 15.07 8.67
CA LEU A 277 -6.65 15.58 8.73
C LEU A 277 -7.20 15.61 10.16
N ARG A 278 -6.89 14.60 10.98
CA ARG A 278 -7.26 14.56 12.40
C ARG A 278 -6.76 15.80 13.15
N TYR A 279 -5.47 16.11 13.02
CA TYR A 279 -4.88 17.28 13.68
C TYR A 279 -5.35 18.59 13.05
N PHE A 280 -5.58 18.61 11.73
CA PHE A 280 -6.11 19.78 11.04
C PHE A 280 -7.50 20.17 11.57
N TYR A 281 -8.42 19.21 11.70
CA TYR A 281 -9.74 19.47 12.27
C TYR A 281 -9.69 19.96 13.72
N ILE A 282 -8.79 19.40 14.54
CA ILE A 282 -8.59 19.90 15.90
C ILE A 282 -8.12 21.35 15.88
N SER A 283 -7.18 21.70 14.99
CA SER A 283 -6.64 23.06 14.86
C SER A 283 -7.67 24.08 14.37
N GLU A 284 -8.64 23.66 13.55
CA GLU A 284 -9.74 24.49 13.05
C GLU A 284 -10.97 24.48 13.98
N GLY A 285 -10.88 23.86 15.17
CA GLY A 285 -11.99 23.80 16.14
C GLY A 285 -13.15 22.89 15.73
N ARG A 286 -12.93 21.99 14.76
CA ARG A 286 -13.90 21.02 14.24
C ARG A 286 -13.61 19.59 14.71
N ALA A 287 -13.32 19.44 16.00
CA ALA A 287 -13.05 18.13 16.60
C ALA A 287 -14.24 17.15 16.45
N ASP A 288 -15.45 17.67 16.23
CA ASP A 288 -16.64 16.88 15.87
C ASP A 288 -16.43 16.03 14.61
N LEU A 289 -15.62 16.49 13.65
CA LEU A 289 -15.38 15.74 12.41
C LEU A 289 -14.40 14.58 12.57
N VAL A 290 -13.63 14.53 13.66
CA VAL A 290 -12.58 13.52 13.87
C VAL A 290 -13.16 12.12 14.05
N GLU A 291 -14.37 12.00 14.61
CA GLU A 291 -15.06 10.72 14.81
C GLU A 291 -15.49 10.04 13.51
N TYR A 292 -15.62 10.82 12.42
CA TYR A 292 -15.98 10.32 11.08
C TYR A 292 -14.77 9.95 10.23
N ILE A 293 -13.55 10.03 10.77
CA ILE A 293 -12.34 9.59 10.06
C ILE A 293 -12.16 8.09 10.30
N ASP A 294 -12.52 7.29 9.31
CA ASP A 294 -12.33 5.85 9.30
C ASP A 294 -10.85 5.43 9.24
N ASP A 295 -10.56 4.22 9.73
CA ASP A 295 -9.26 3.58 9.55
C ASP A 295 -9.16 2.92 8.17
N VAL A 296 -9.05 3.77 7.15
CA VAL A 296 -8.95 3.35 5.75
C VAL A 296 -7.67 2.52 5.50
N GLY A 297 -6.64 2.66 6.34
CA GLY A 297 -5.44 1.81 6.30
C GLY A 297 -5.79 0.35 6.49
N VAL A 298 -6.53 0.02 7.56
CA VAL A 298 -7.02 -1.34 7.83
C VAL A 298 -7.90 -1.86 6.69
N PHE A 299 -8.80 -1.04 6.15
CA PHE A 299 -9.68 -1.46 5.06
C PHE A 299 -8.91 -1.87 3.81
N LEU A 300 -7.82 -1.16 3.49
CA LEU A 300 -6.99 -1.43 2.34
C LEU A 300 -6.09 -2.65 2.54
N GLU A 301 -5.53 -2.83 3.74
CA GLU A 301 -4.72 -3.99 4.09
C GLU A 301 -5.54 -5.28 3.98
N LEU A 302 -6.75 -5.29 4.53
CA LEU A 302 -7.64 -6.44 4.50
C LEU A 302 -8.41 -6.56 3.18
N GLY A 303 -8.53 -5.46 2.43
CA GLY A 303 -9.32 -5.38 1.21
C GLY A 303 -10.81 -5.59 1.45
N VAL A 304 -11.31 -5.15 2.59
CA VAL A 304 -12.71 -5.17 3.03
C VAL A 304 -12.94 -3.98 3.97
N SER A 305 -14.15 -3.43 3.99
CA SER A 305 -14.52 -2.27 4.83
C SER A 305 -15.66 -2.56 5.81
N ILE A 306 -16.40 -3.64 5.57
CA ILE A 306 -17.48 -4.08 6.45
C ILE A 306 -16.90 -4.70 7.71
N LYS A 307 -17.33 -4.24 8.90
CA LYS A 307 -16.80 -4.72 10.18
C LYS A 307 -16.99 -6.21 10.37
N THR A 308 -18.12 -6.79 10.00
CA THR A 308 -18.32 -8.26 10.00
C THR A 308 -17.24 -9.00 9.20
N GLN A 309 -16.85 -8.48 8.02
CA GLN A 309 -15.79 -9.08 7.21
C GLN A 309 -14.43 -8.95 7.88
N ILE A 310 -14.14 -7.80 8.49
CA ILE A 310 -12.91 -7.56 9.25
C ILE A 310 -12.81 -8.53 10.43
N SER A 311 -13.89 -8.68 11.22
CA SER A 311 -13.97 -9.64 12.33
C SER A 311 -13.73 -11.08 11.88
N LEU A 312 -14.29 -11.49 10.74
CA LEU A 312 -14.03 -12.81 10.15
C LEU A 312 -12.54 -12.97 9.78
N ILE A 313 -11.91 -11.96 9.18
CA ILE A 313 -10.48 -12.06 8.88
C ILE A 313 -9.64 -12.10 10.16
N SER A 314 -10.01 -11.34 11.20
CA SER A 314 -9.35 -11.38 12.53
C SER A 314 -9.44 -12.76 13.19
N LEU A 315 -10.50 -13.53 12.93
CA LEU A 315 -10.65 -14.92 13.38
C LEU A 315 -9.75 -15.91 12.61
N GLY A 316 -9.08 -15.46 11.55
CA GLY A 316 -8.17 -16.28 10.73
C GLY A 316 -8.75 -16.72 9.38
N PHE A 317 -9.97 -16.30 9.02
CA PHE A 317 -10.51 -16.59 7.69
C PHE A 317 -9.71 -15.87 6.61
N SER A 318 -9.53 -16.52 5.46
CA SER A 318 -9.01 -15.81 4.29
C SER A 318 -10.00 -14.72 3.86
N ARG A 319 -9.51 -13.64 3.22
CA ARG A 319 -10.38 -12.58 2.66
C ARG A 319 -11.50 -13.16 1.80
N THR A 320 -11.21 -14.19 1.02
CA THR A 320 -12.22 -14.84 0.16
C THR A 320 -13.31 -15.52 0.99
N SER A 321 -12.93 -16.27 2.02
CA SER A 321 -13.89 -16.90 2.94
C SER A 321 -14.70 -15.86 3.70
N ALA A 322 -14.06 -14.83 4.25
CA ALA A 322 -14.73 -13.77 4.99
C ALA A 322 -15.80 -13.05 4.15
N VAL A 323 -15.48 -12.70 2.90
CA VAL A 323 -16.46 -12.10 1.97
C VAL A 323 -17.60 -13.07 1.70
N MET A 324 -17.31 -14.33 1.34
CA MET A 324 -18.35 -15.32 1.02
C MET A 324 -19.26 -15.65 2.21
N ILE A 325 -18.70 -15.77 3.42
CA ILE A 325 -19.49 -16.02 4.64
C ILE A 325 -20.37 -14.80 4.93
N SER A 326 -19.83 -13.58 4.81
CA SER A 326 -20.58 -12.36 5.08
C SER A 326 -21.79 -12.16 4.16
N GLU A 327 -21.79 -12.71 2.94
CA GLU A 327 -22.96 -12.66 2.05
C GLU A 327 -24.20 -13.37 2.62
N TYR A 328 -24.03 -14.26 3.60
CA TYR A 328 -25.11 -14.93 4.31
C TYR A 328 -25.49 -14.23 5.63
N ILE A 329 -24.67 -13.31 6.11
CA ILE A 329 -24.87 -12.57 7.36
C ILE A 329 -25.55 -11.24 7.05
N THR A 330 -26.74 -11.00 7.60
CA THR A 330 -27.47 -9.75 7.35
C THR A 330 -26.85 -8.53 8.05
N SER A 331 -26.10 -8.75 9.13
CA SER A 331 -25.47 -7.68 9.91
C SER A 331 -24.05 -7.39 9.41
N ASP A 332 -23.78 -6.12 9.12
CA ASP A 332 -22.47 -5.62 8.72
C ASP A 332 -21.56 -5.23 9.91
N ASN A 333 -22.07 -5.33 11.14
CA ASN A 333 -21.44 -4.81 12.36
C ASN A 333 -21.16 -5.87 13.45
N LEU A 334 -20.98 -7.14 13.07
CA LEU A 334 -20.65 -8.20 14.03
C LEU A 334 -19.18 -8.12 14.47
N ASP A 335 -18.95 -8.36 15.76
CA ASP A 335 -17.61 -8.63 16.31
C ASP A 335 -17.22 -10.11 16.14
N GLU A 336 -16.00 -10.47 16.53
CA GLU A 336 -15.44 -11.82 16.35
C GLU A 336 -16.27 -12.90 17.08
N LEU A 337 -16.71 -12.61 18.31
CA LEU A 337 -17.53 -13.54 19.09
C LEU A 337 -18.90 -13.76 18.44
N SER A 338 -19.54 -12.68 18.00
CA SER A 338 -20.84 -12.74 17.31
C SER A 338 -20.72 -13.46 15.96
N CYS A 339 -19.62 -13.28 15.23
CA CYS A 339 -19.36 -14.03 13.99
C CYS A 339 -19.26 -15.54 14.28
N MET A 340 -18.50 -15.94 15.29
CA MET A 340 -18.37 -17.36 15.67
C MET A 340 -19.68 -17.97 16.14
N GLN A 341 -20.47 -17.24 16.92
CA GLN A 341 -21.81 -17.68 17.33
C GLN A 341 -22.71 -17.89 16.12
N TRP A 342 -22.76 -16.89 15.23
CA TRP A 342 -23.59 -16.95 14.03
C TRP A 342 -23.22 -18.15 13.14
N ILE A 343 -21.93 -18.41 12.91
CA ILE A 343 -21.46 -19.55 12.11
C ILE A 343 -21.90 -20.89 12.72
N ASN A 344 -21.80 -21.03 14.05
CA ASN A 344 -22.20 -22.26 14.74
C ASN A 344 -23.72 -22.49 14.68
N GLU A 345 -24.51 -21.43 14.82
CA GLU A 345 -25.98 -21.51 14.78
C GLU A 345 -26.52 -21.77 13.38
N ASN A 346 -25.79 -21.33 12.34
CA ASN A 346 -26.25 -21.33 10.95
C ASN A 346 -25.41 -22.22 10.03
N SER A 347 -24.73 -23.23 10.59
CA SER A 347 -23.77 -24.06 9.83
C SER A 347 -24.38 -24.69 8.58
N SER A 348 -25.66 -25.08 8.61
CA SER A 348 -26.37 -25.65 7.46
C SER A 348 -26.57 -24.67 6.29
N LEU A 349 -26.59 -23.36 6.55
CA LEU A 349 -26.70 -22.35 5.48
C LEU A 349 -25.40 -22.21 4.68
N LEU A 350 -24.29 -22.68 5.24
CA LEU A 350 -22.95 -22.56 4.68
C LEU A 350 -22.55 -23.81 3.87
N ASP A 351 -23.44 -24.81 3.73
CA ASP A 351 -23.17 -26.06 3.03
C ASP A 351 -22.90 -25.89 1.52
N ASP A 352 -23.48 -24.86 0.91
CA ASP A 352 -23.31 -24.51 -0.50
C ASP A 352 -21.99 -23.79 -0.80
N LEU A 353 -21.22 -23.41 0.23
CA LEU A 353 -19.94 -22.76 0.04
C LEU A 353 -18.91 -23.69 -0.60
N PRO A 354 -17.92 -23.15 -1.35
CA PRO A 354 -16.84 -23.94 -1.93
C PRO A 354 -16.11 -24.78 -0.88
N ALA A 355 -15.66 -25.97 -1.28
CA ALA A 355 -15.01 -26.92 -0.37
C ALA A 355 -13.84 -26.31 0.43
N LEU A 356 -13.06 -25.42 -0.19
CA LEU A 356 -11.97 -24.70 0.49
C LEU A 356 -12.48 -23.83 1.65
N VAL A 357 -13.56 -23.09 1.44
CA VAL A 357 -14.15 -22.22 2.47
C VAL A 357 -14.73 -23.08 3.60
N LYS A 358 -15.37 -24.20 3.27
CA LYS A 358 -15.87 -25.15 4.28
C LYS A 358 -14.74 -25.76 5.11
N MET A 359 -13.58 -26.02 4.51
CA MET A 359 -12.39 -26.47 5.24
C MET A 359 -11.87 -25.39 6.20
N GLU A 360 -11.80 -24.13 5.78
CA GLU A 360 -11.43 -23.02 6.67
C GLU A 360 -12.42 -22.86 7.83
N ILE A 361 -13.73 -22.94 7.56
CA ILE A 361 -14.77 -22.91 8.61
C ILE A 361 -14.54 -24.05 9.60
N TYR A 362 -14.37 -25.28 9.11
CA TYR A 362 -14.15 -26.43 9.98
C TYR A 362 -12.88 -26.26 10.83
N SER A 363 -11.79 -25.81 10.23
CA SER A 363 -10.51 -25.56 10.90
C SER A 363 -10.64 -24.54 12.03
N ILE A 364 -11.24 -23.37 11.75
CA ILE A 364 -11.37 -22.28 12.73
C ILE A 364 -12.36 -22.64 13.84
N VAL A 365 -13.50 -23.25 13.51
CA VAL A 365 -14.52 -23.65 14.49
C VAL A 365 -14.00 -24.73 15.45
N ASN A 366 -13.17 -25.65 14.97
CA ASN A 366 -12.64 -26.76 15.79
C ASN A 366 -11.23 -26.50 16.35
N GLY A 367 -10.63 -25.33 16.07
CA GLY A 367 -9.28 -25.00 16.51
C GLY A 367 -8.18 -25.92 15.94
N ILE A 368 -8.34 -26.35 14.68
CA ILE A 368 -7.42 -27.25 13.99
C ILE A 368 -6.54 -26.43 13.05
N GLU A 369 -5.22 -26.48 13.19
CA GLU A 369 -4.29 -25.91 12.18
C GLU A 369 -4.32 -26.75 10.90
N LEU A 370 -4.52 -26.10 9.75
CA LEU A 370 -4.53 -26.72 8.41
C LEU A 370 -3.15 -26.80 7.76
#